data_AF-A0A849EP46-F1
#
_entry.id   AF-A0A849EP46-F1
#
_cell.length_a   1.000
_cell.length_b   1.000
_cell.length_c   1.000
_cell.angle_alpha   90.00
_cell.angle_beta   90.00
_cell.angle_gamma   90.00
#
_symmetry.space_group_name_H-M   'P 1'
#
loop_
_entity.id
_entity.type
_entity.pdbx_description
1 polymer ?
#
loop_
_entity_poly.entity_id
_entity_poly.type
_entity_poly.pdbx_seq_one_letter_code
_entity_poly.pdbx_strand_id
1 'polypeptide(L)'
;VSCCAVLYDRIGAGGAVAVAAGGLLSGRAWLMIAVALCLTAAGWGARLRHRPLLTGKRNMVLVAAGTLLWLYAVRQAVLHGVAPYVFQVLHHPCPWCLFLVEHDMMGVLLFGPPLLVLFEITAILTASVLRDAYPALAEPALARVRRAGSRLVVFMLFFTCAATAPVFNWWVRFGGWMDK
;
A
#
# COMPACT_ATOMS: atom_id res chain seq x y z
N VAL A 1 4.25 -1.76 -29.09
CA VAL A 1 4.88 -0.58 -28.45
C VAL A 1 5.14 -0.95 -27.00
N SER A 2 6.39 -0.96 -26.53
CA SER A 2 6.65 -1.25 -25.11
C SER A 2 6.07 -0.11 -24.26
N CYS A 3 5.41 -0.43 -23.14
CA CYS A 3 4.88 0.60 -22.23
C CYS A 3 5.96 1.61 -21.81
N CYS A 4 7.22 1.16 -21.78
CA CYS A 4 8.41 1.96 -21.56
C CYS A 4 8.58 3.03 -22.63
N ALA A 5 8.45 2.71 -23.93
CA ALA A 5 8.62 3.69 -25.01
C ALA A 5 7.61 4.84 -24.89
N VAL A 6 6.35 4.54 -24.59
CA VAL A 6 5.31 5.57 -24.39
C VAL A 6 5.54 6.40 -23.11
N LEU A 7 6.04 5.77 -22.04
CA LEU A 7 6.36 6.48 -20.80
C LEU A 7 7.58 7.39 -20.98
N TYR A 8 8.64 6.91 -21.63
CA TYR A 8 9.84 7.68 -21.92
C TYR A 8 9.55 8.84 -22.88
N ASP A 9 8.68 8.66 -23.88
CA ASP A 9 8.21 9.76 -24.72
C ASP A 9 7.49 10.84 -23.89
N ARG A 10 6.64 10.46 -22.93
CA ARG A 10 5.95 11.44 -22.06
C ARG A 10 6.88 12.14 -21.08
N ILE A 11 7.91 11.46 -20.58
CA ILE A 11 8.92 12.05 -19.70
C ILE A 11 9.82 13.00 -20.52
N GLY A 12 10.24 12.58 -21.72
CA GLY A 12 11.04 13.38 -22.66
C GLY A 12 10.29 14.61 -23.19
N ALA A 13 8.96 14.51 -23.35
CA ALA A 13 8.09 15.62 -23.75
C ALA A 13 7.71 16.59 -22.61
N GLY A 14 8.37 16.50 -21.44
CA GLY A 14 8.16 17.46 -20.35
C GLY A 14 6.90 17.23 -19.52
N GLY A 15 6.43 15.99 -19.38
CA GLY A 15 5.31 15.62 -18.50
C GLY A 15 5.59 15.89 -17.01
N ALA A 16 5.44 17.15 -16.59
CA ALA A 16 5.80 17.66 -15.27
C ALA A 16 5.06 17.02 -14.07
N VAL A 17 3.92 16.36 -14.30
CA VAL A 17 3.05 15.88 -13.21
C VAL A 17 3.52 14.54 -12.60
N ALA A 18 4.29 13.73 -13.33
CA ALA A 18 4.79 12.44 -12.82
C ALA A 18 6.09 12.57 -12.00
N VAL A 19 6.89 13.61 -12.26
CA VAL A 19 8.20 13.82 -11.62
C VAL A 19 8.09 14.60 -10.31
N ALA A 20 7.11 15.51 -10.19
CA ALA A 20 7.04 16.48 -9.10
C ALA A 20 6.88 15.87 -7.69
N ALA A 21 6.27 14.69 -7.55
CA ALA A 21 5.98 14.11 -6.24
C ALA A 21 6.88 12.93 -5.84
N GLY A 22 7.45 12.21 -6.82
CA GLY A 22 8.43 11.15 -6.57
C GLY A 22 9.82 11.66 -6.19
N GLY A 23 10.12 12.94 -6.48
CA GLY A 23 11.37 13.62 -6.11
C GLY A 23 11.38 14.30 -4.74
N LEU A 24 10.26 14.29 -4.00
CA LEU A 24 10.14 14.99 -2.71
C LEU A 24 10.95 14.32 -1.58
N LEU A 25 11.07 12.99 -1.62
CA LEU A 25 11.71 12.17 -0.60
C LEU A 25 12.51 11.05 -1.27
N SER A 26 13.58 10.59 -0.60
CA SER A 26 14.34 9.43 -1.08
C SER A 26 13.48 8.16 -1.09
N GLY A 27 13.82 7.20 -1.96
CA GLY A 27 13.13 5.91 -2.03
C GLY A 27 13.08 5.19 -0.68
N ARG A 28 14.17 5.30 0.10
CA ARG A 28 14.26 4.79 1.47
C ARG A 28 13.23 5.45 2.39
N ALA A 29 13.10 6.78 2.34
CA ALA A 29 12.14 7.50 3.16
C ALA A 29 10.69 7.08 2.83
N TRP A 30 10.36 6.95 1.53
CA TRP A 30 9.05 6.45 1.11
C TRP A 30 8.77 5.04 1.62
N LEU A 31 9.76 4.13 1.53
CA LEU A 31 9.62 2.77 2.05
C LEU A 31 9.39 2.77 3.57
N MET A 32 10.19 3.51 4.33
CA MET A 32 10.05 3.60 5.79
C MET A 32 8.69 4.18 6.20
N ILE A 33 8.20 5.21 5.50
CA ILE A 33 6.86 5.77 5.71
C ILE A 33 5.79 4.71 5.44
N ALA A 34 5.87 4.01 4.30
CA ALA A 34 4.90 2.99 3.96
C ALA A 34 4.90 1.84 4.98
N VAL A 35 6.07 1.37 5.41
CA VAL A 35 6.20 0.34 6.46
C VAL A 35 5.61 0.83 7.78
N ALA A 36 5.95 2.04 8.23
CA ALA A 36 5.41 2.61 9.46
C ALA A 36 3.88 2.75 9.39
N LEU A 37 3.33 3.20 8.26
CA LEU A 37 1.88 3.27 8.06
C LEU A 37 1.23 1.88 8.03
N CYS A 38 1.88 0.86 7.45
CA CYS A 38 1.36 -0.50 7.48
C CYS A 38 1.33 -1.07 8.90
N LEU A 39 2.38 -0.83 9.70
CA LEU A 39 2.45 -1.29 11.09
C LEU A 39 1.42 -0.58 11.98
N THR A 40 1.24 0.73 11.81
CA THR A 40 0.20 1.47 12.53
C THR A 40 -1.21 1.02 12.13
N ALA A 41 -1.46 0.78 10.84
CA ALA A 41 -2.73 0.25 10.35
C ALA A 41 -2.98 -1.20 10.80
N ALA A 42 -1.93 -2.03 10.91
CA ALA A 42 -2.02 -3.37 11.49
C ALA A 42 -2.37 -3.29 13.00
N GLY A 43 -1.74 -2.39 13.75
CA GLY A 43 -2.11 -2.13 15.15
C GLY A 43 -3.57 -1.68 15.29
N TRP A 44 -4.05 -0.84 14.36
CA TRP A 44 -5.46 -0.45 14.30
C TRP A 44 -6.39 -1.62 13.96
N GLY A 45 -6.03 -2.48 12.98
CA GLY A 45 -6.77 -3.70 12.65
C GLY A 45 -6.86 -4.67 13.82
N ALA A 46 -5.77 -4.85 14.58
CA ALA A 46 -5.75 -5.63 15.81
C ALA A 46 -6.66 -5.01 16.88
N ARG A 47 -6.66 -3.69 17.02
CA ARG A 47 -7.59 -3.00 17.93
C ARG A 47 -9.04 -3.22 17.52
N LEU A 48 -9.38 -3.16 16.23
CA LEU A 48 -10.74 -3.43 15.75
C LEU A 48 -11.21 -4.86 16.03
N ARG A 49 -10.29 -5.84 16.08
CA ARG A 49 -10.62 -7.22 16.49
C ARG A 49 -11.14 -7.29 17.92
N HIS A 50 -10.55 -6.53 18.84
CA HIS A 50 -10.93 -6.53 20.26
C HIS A 50 -12.00 -5.49 20.60
N ARG A 51 -12.01 -4.36 19.90
CA ARG A 51 -12.92 -3.23 20.09
C ARG A 51 -13.44 -2.77 18.72
N PRO A 52 -14.44 -3.47 18.13
CA PRO A 52 -14.95 -3.23 16.76
C PRO A 52 -15.79 -1.95 16.62
N LEU A 53 -15.51 -0.92 17.42
CA LEU A 53 -16.29 0.30 17.48
C LEU A 53 -15.61 1.39 16.65
N LEU A 54 -16.13 1.58 15.43
CA LEU A 54 -15.96 2.82 14.69
C LEU A 54 -17.28 3.60 14.77
N THR A 55 -17.33 4.64 15.59
CA THR A 55 -18.54 5.46 15.77
C THR A 55 -18.29 6.88 15.26
N GLY A 56 -19.30 7.45 14.59
CA GLY A 56 -19.29 8.85 14.15
C GLY A 56 -18.71 9.09 12.76
N LYS A 57 -19.40 9.95 11.99
CA LYS A 57 -19.04 10.33 10.61
C LYS A 57 -17.60 10.84 10.48
N ARG A 58 -17.13 11.62 11.47
CA ARG A 58 -15.75 12.15 11.49
C ARG A 58 -14.70 11.04 11.43
N ASN A 59 -14.88 9.98 12.23
CA ASN A 59 -13.92 8.87 12.26
C ASN A 59 -13.94 8.07 10.95
N MET A 60 -15.10 7.91 10.31
CA MET A 60 -15.21 7.28 9.00
C MET A 60 -14.48 8.08 7.92
N VAL A 61 -14.64 9.42 7.90
CA VAL A 61 -13.94 10.30 6.97
C VAL A 61 -12.43 10.26 7.19
N LEU A 62 -11.97 10.26 8.45
CA LEU A 62 -10.55 10.15 8.77
C LEU A 62 -9.95 8.82 8.29
N VAL A 63 -10.67 7.70 8.46
CA VAL A 63 -10.24 6.39 7.96
C VAL A 63 -10.16 6.41 6.43
N ALA A 64 -11.17 6.95 5.74
CA ALA A 64 -11.18 7.03 4.28
C ALA A 64 -10.01 7.90 3.76
N ALA A 65 -9.83 9.10 4.32
CA ALA A 65 -8.73 10.00 3.95
C ALA A 65 -7.36 9.38 4.25
N GLY A 66 -7.20 8.76 5.42
CA GLY A 66 -5.99 8.05 5.80
C GLY A 66 -5.68 6.88 4.87
N THR A 67 -6.70 6.17 4.38
CA THR A 67 -6.54 5.09 3.40
C THR A 67 -6.03 5.61 2.06
N LEU A 68 -6.55 6.72 1.56
CA LEU A 68 -6.07 7.34 0.32
C LEU A 68 -4.62 7.82 0.45
N LEU A 69 -4.29 8.45 1.58
CA LEU A 69 -2.92 8.87 1.86
C LEU A 69 -1.96 7.68 1.96
N TRP A 70 -2.40 6.60 2.60
CA TRP A 70 -1.64 5.36 2.69
C TRP A 70 -1.43 4.70 1.33
N LEU A 71 -2.47 4.61 0.48
CA LEU A 71 -2.35 4.07 -0.88
C LEU A 71 -1.35 4.87 -1.71
N TYR A 72 -1.36 6.20 -1.57
CA TYR A 72 -0.40 7.06 -2.20
C TYR A 72 1.04 6.74 -1.72
N ALA A 73 1.26 6.65 -0.41
CA ALA A 73 2.57 6.30 0.16
C ALA A 73 3.05 4.91 -0.29
N VAL A 74 2.16 3.91 -0.31
CA VAL A 74 2.44 2.56 -0.82
C VAL A 74 2.88 2.60 -2.28
N ARG A 75 2.15 3.33 -3.14
CA ARG A 75 2.53 3.49 -4.54
C ARG A 75 3.94 4.07 -4.67
N GLN A 76 4.25 5.13 -3.93
CA GLN A 76 5.58 5.75 -3.99
C GLN A 76 6.67 4.82 -3.44
N ALA A 77 6.40 4.10 -2.34
CA ALA A 77 7.31 3.11 -1.79
C ALA A 77 7.61 1.99 -2.79
N VAL A 78 6.60 1.47 -3.49
CA VAL A 78 6.81 0.44 -4.51
C VAL A 78 7.63 0.99 -5.67
N LEU A 79 7.29 2.15 -6.22
CA LEU A 79 7.94 2.70 -7.41
C LEU A 79 9.34 3.26 -7.18
N HIS A 80 9.60 3.83 -6.00
CA HIS A 80 10.86 4.51 -5.71
C HIS A 80 11.70 3.78 -4.66
N GLY A 81 11.07 3.00 -3.79
CA GLY A 81 11.74 2.26 -2.72
C GLY A 81 11.97 0.78 -3.04
N VAL A 82 11.10 0.12 -3.81
CA VAL A 82 11.21 -1.34 -4.07
C VAL A 82 11.64 -1.63 -5.51
N ALA A 83 11.07 -0.93 -6.49
CA ALA A 83 11.33 -1.17 -7.91
C ALA A 83 12.81 -1.13 -8.30
N PRO A 84 13.67 -0.23 -7.77
CA PRO A 84 15.10 -0.25 -8.10
C PRO A 84 15.77 -1.58 -7.75
N TYR A 85 15.36 -2.20 -6.65
CA TYR A 85 15.88 -3.48 -6.17
C TYR A 85 15.37 -4.66 -6.98
N VAL A 86 14.11 -4.59 -7.45
CA VAL A 86 13.52 -5.63 -8.31
C VAL A 86 14.12 -5.58 -9.71
N PHE A 87 14.28 -4.39 -10.28
CA PHE A 87 14.82 -4.20 -11.63
C PHE A 87 16.35 -4.21 -11.67
N GLN A 88 17.01 -4.07 -10.52
CA GLN A 88 18.46 -3.86 -10.41
C GLN A 88 18.96 -2.64 -11.22
N VAL A 89 18.09 -1.65 -11.42
CA VAL A 89 18.37 -0.43 -12.17
C VAL A 89 17.91 0.76 -11.33
N LEU A 90 18.76 1.79 -11.23
CA LEU A 90 18.55 2.90 -10.31
C LEU A 90 17.21 3.61 -10.56
N HIS A 91 16.80 3.86 -11.81
CA HIS A 91 15.52 4.50 -12.15
C HIS A 91 14.75 3.76 -13.24
N HIS A 92 13.62 3.19 -12.83
CA HIS A 92 12.55 2.84 -13.76
C HIS A 92 11.19 2.91 -13.05
N PRO A 93 10.54 4.10 -12.96
CA PRO A 93 9.31 4.31 -12.20
C PRO A 93 8.05 3.84 -12.97
N CYS A 94 8.13 2.70 -13.67
CA CYS A 94 7.00 2.14 -14.40
C CYS A 94 6.31 1.06 -13.55
N PRO A 95 5.05 1.28 -13.09
CA PRO A 95 4.33 0.24 -12.33
C PRO A 95 4.04 -1.01 -13.17
N TRP A 96 3.88 -0.86 -14.48
CA TRP A 96 3.50 -1.94 -15.37
C TRP A 96 4.60 -2.98 -15.56
N CYS A 97 5.86 -2.57 -15.48
CA CYS A 97 6.98 -3.49 -15.61
C CYS A 97 7.04 -4.50 -14.47
N LEU A 98 6.48 -4.19 -13.30
CA LEU A 98 6.37 -5.17 -12.20
C LEU A 98 5.42 -6.32 -12.55
N PHE A 99 4.52 -6.17 -13.52
CA PHE A 99 3.60 -7.21 -13.98
C PHE A 99 4.13 -8.00 -15.19
N LEU A 100 5.41 -7.87 -15.52
CA LEU A 100 6.05 -8.64 -16.58
C LEU A 100 6.57 -9.98 -16.03
N VAL A 101 6.63 -11.00 -16.90
CA VAL A 101 7.10 -12.35 -16.53
C VAL A 101 8.59 -12.30 -16.18
N GLU A 102 9.32 -11.40 -16.85
CA GLU A 102 10.73 -11.11 -16.65
C GLU A 102 11.06 -10.61 -15.23
N HIS A 103 10.04 -10.12 -14.51
CA HIS A 103 10.14 -9.69 -13.12
C HIS A 103 9.23 -10.53 -12.20
N ASP A 104 9.01 -11.80 -12.55
CA ASP A 104 8.28 -12.80 -11.78
C ASP A 104 6.88 -12.35 -11.33
N MET A 105 6.23 -11.47 -12.10
CA MET A 105 4.92 -10.91 -11.76
C MET A 105 4.89 -10.22 -10.38
N MET A 106 6.02 -9.65 -9.92
CA MET A 106 6.16 -8.98 -8.62
C MET A 106 5.09 -7.90 -8.35
N GLY A 107 4.51 -7.32 -9.40
CA GLY A 107 3.41 -6.36 -9.32
C GLY A 107 2.16 -6.96 -8.67
N VAL A 108 1.85 -8.23 -8.95
CA VAL A 108 0.74 -8.94 -8.31
C VAL A 108 1.00 -9.07 -6.80
N LEU A 109 2.23 -9.42 -6.44
CA LEU A 109 2.65 -9.57 -5.05
C LEU A 109 2.63 -8.25 -4.27
N LEU A 110 3.06 -7.16 -4.91
CA LEU A 110 3.20 -5.84 -4.26
C LEU A 110 1.90 -5.02 -4.27
N PHE A 111 1.06 -5.12 -5.31
CA PHE A 111 -0.20 -4.36 -5.42
C PHE A 111 -1.44 -5.16 -5.01
N GLY A 112 -1.37 -6.49 -4.98
CA GLY A 112 -2.47 -7.35 -4.55
C GLY A 112 -2.92 -7.11 -3.09
N PRO A 113 -2.01 -7.16 -2.10
CA PRO A 113 -2.38 -6.95 -0.71
C PRO A 113 -2.97 -5.56 -0.44
N PRO A 114 -2.44 -4.45 -1.00
CA PRO A 114 -3.09 -3.15 -0.89
C PRO A 114 -4.51 -3.08 -1.45
N LEU A 115 -4.78 -3.80 -2.54
CA LEU A 115 -6.14 -3.92 -3.08
C LEU A 115 -7.07 -4.68 -2.11
N LEU A 116 -6.59 -5.76 -1.50
CA LEU A 116 -7.34 -6.51 -0.49
C LEU A 116 -7.61 -5.69 0.77
N VAL A 117 -6.64 -4.87 1.19
CA VAL A 117 -6.82 -3.89 2.27
C VAL A 117 -7.95 -2.92 1.94
N LEU A 118 -8.00 -2.40 0.71
CA LEU A 118 -9.06 -1.47 0.31
C LEU A 118 -10.44 -2.12 0.43
N PHE A 119 -10.59 -3.39 0.02
CA PHE A 119 -11.84 -4.14 0.19
C PHE A 119 -12.21 -4.37 1.66
N GLU A 120 -11.25 -4.63 2.54
CA GLU A 120 -11.54 -4.80 3.96
C GLU A 120 -11.88 -3.48 4.65
N ILE A 121 -11.27 -2.36 4.24
CA ILE A 121 -11.61 -1.03 4.76
C ILE A 121 -13.02 -0.61 4.31
N THR A 122 -13.38 -0.83 3.04
CA THR A 122 -14.76 -0.56 2.58
C THR A 122 -15.77 -1.44 3.31
N ALA A 123 -15.44 -2.70 3.59
CA ALA A 123 -16.27 -3.58 4.42
C ALA A 123 -16.41 -3.08 5.87
N ILE A 124 -15.36 -2.51 6.47
CA ILE A 124 -15.43 -1.91 7.81
C ILE A 124 -16.34 -0.70 7.82
N LEU A 125 -16.18 0.21 6.85
CA LEU A 125 -16.97 1.44 6.75
C LEU A 125 -18.45 1.10 6.52
N THR A 126 -18.75 0.22 5.57
CA THR A 126 -20.13 -0.21 5.27
C THR A 126 -20.78 -0.92 6.44
N ALA A 127 -20.10 -1.88 7.08
CA ALA A 127 -20.61 -2.55 8.28
C ALA A 127 -20.86 -1.57 9.43
N SER A 128 -19.99 -0.58 9.61
CA SER A 128 -20.16 0.44 10.66
C SER A 128 -21.37 1.35 10.41
N VAL A 129 -21.63 1.71 9.15
CA VAL A 129 -22.84 2.47 8.76
C VAL A 129 -24.10 1.62 8.97
N LEU A 130 -24.08 0.35 8.54
CA LEU A 130 -25.22 -0.56 8.69
C LEU A 130 -25.58 -0.82 10.16
N ARG A 131 -24.57 -0.95 11.04
CA ARG A 131 -24.78 -1.07 12.49
C ARG A 131 -25.57 0.12 13.03
N ASP A 132 -25.18 1.33 12.64
CA ASP A 132 -25.78 2.57 13.16
C ASP A 132 -27.19 2.80 12.59
N ALA A 133 -27.44 2.38 11.35
CA ALA A 133 -28.75 2.52 10.71
C ALA A 133 -29.75 1.42 11.10
N TYR A 134 -29.27 0.20 11.40
CA TYR A 134 -30.12 -0.97 11.63
C TYR A 134 -29.69 -1.74 12.89
N PRO A 135 -30.36 -1.49 14.04
CA PRO A 135 -30.03 -2.16 15.32
C PRO A 135 -30.09 -3.69 15.25
N ALA A 136 -30.99 -4.25 14.43
CA ALA A 136 -31.10 -5.69 14.22
C ALA A 136 -29.85 -6.33 13.58
N LEU A 137 -29.03 -5.54 12.88
CA LEU A 137 -27.80 -5.98 12.22
C LEU A 137 -26.54 -5.66 13.04
N ALA A 138 -26.67 -5.20 14.28
CA ALA A 138 -25.54 -4.71 15.05
C ALA A 138 -24.47 -5.80 15.30
N GLU A 139 -24.87 -6.96 15.83
CA GLU A 139 -23.96 -8.09 16.08
C GLU A 139 -23.26 -8.63 14.81
N PRO A 140 -23.98 -8.93 13.70
CA PRO A 140 -23.32 -9.41 12.48
C PRO A 140 -22.39 -8.34 11.88
N ALA A 141 -22.75 -7.06 11.98
CA ALA A 141 -21.87 -5.96 11.54
C ALA A 141 -20.57 -5.90 12.38
N LEU A 142 -20.67 -6.01 13.71
CA LEU A 142 -19.48 -6.05 14.59
C LEU A 142 -18.61 -7.29 14.32
N ALA A 143 -19.22 -8.46 14.07
CA ALA A 143 -18.49 -9.66 13.67
C ALA A 143 -17.74 -9.46 12.34
N ARG A 144 -18.36 -8.81 11.35
CA ARG A 144 -17.72 -8.48 10.06
C ARG A 144 -16.53 -7.53 10.25
N VAL A 145 -16.67 -6.51 11.09
CA VAL A 145 -15.59 -5.56 11.43
C VAL A 145 -14.42 -6.27 12.10
N ARG A 146 -14.67 -7.18 13.05
CA ARG A 146 -13.60 -7.97 13.71
C ARG A 146 -12.82 -8.85 12.71
N ARG A 147 -13.54 -9.50 11.80
CA ARG A 147 -12.94 -10.34 10.75
C ARG A 147 -12.14 -9.49 9.75
N ALA A 148 -12.68 -8.34 9.34
CA ALA A 148 -11.99 -7.39 8.49
C ALA A 148 -10.70 -6.88 9.14
N GLY A 149 -10.78 -6.47 10.41
CA GLY A 149 -9.64 -6.02 11.20
C GLY A 149 -8.53 -7.08 11.26
N SER A 150 -8.88 -8.36 11.45
CA SER A 150 -7.92 -9.46 11.46
C SER A 150 -7.25 -9.67 10.10
N ARG A 151 -8.01 -9.58 9.00
CA ARG A 151 -7.47 -9.70 7.63
C ARG A 151 -6.59 -8.50 7.26
N LEU A 152 -6.96 -7.31 7.70
CA LEU A 152 -6.14 -6.10 7.60
C LEU A 152 -4.73 -6.32 8.18
N VAL A 153 -4.63 -6.90 9.38
CA VAL A 153 -3.33 -7.24 9.98
C VAL A 153 -2.52 -8.14 9.06
N VAL A 154 -3.12 -9.24 8.58
CA VAL A 154 -2.44 -10.20 7.71
C VAL A 154 -1.96 -9.53 6.42
N PHE A 155 -2.81 -8.76 5.74
CA PHE A 155 -2.45 -8.10 4.48
C PHE A 155 -1.40 -7.01 4.65
N MET A 156 -1.44 -6.23 5.74
CA MET A 156 -0.44 -5.21 6.04
C MET A 156 0.93 -5.81 6.35
N LEU A 157 0.97 -6.89 7.14
CA LEU A 157 2.21 -7.61 7.44
C LEU A 157 2.76 -8.27 6.19
N PHE A 158 1.91 -8.92 5.40
CA PHE A 158 2.30 -9.56 4.16
C PHE A 158 2.88 -8.54 3.16
N PHE A 159 2.22 -7.40 2.96
CA PHE A 159 2.77 -6.31 2.13
C PHE A 159 4.11 -5.82 2.66
N THR A 160 4.23 -5.65 3.98
CA THR A 160 5.47 -5.19 4.62
C THR A 160 6.62 -6.15 4.32
N CYS A 161 6.41 -7.46 4.50
CA CYS A 161 7.41 -8.48 4.18
C CYS A 161 7.75 -8.51 2.68
N ALA A 162 6.74 -8.46 1.81
CA ALA A 162 6.95 -8.49 0.36
C ALA A 162 7.72 -7.26 -0.14
N ALA A 163 7.42 -6.07 0.40
CA ALA A 163 8.08 -4.83 0.03
C ALA A 163 9.52 -4.73 0.56
N THR A 164 9.80 -5.25 1.75
CA THR A 164 11.15 -5.19 2.34
C THR A 164 12.05 -6.33 1.88
N ALA A 165 11.52 -7.46 1.41
CA ALA A 165 12.32 -8.62 1.01
C ALA A 165 13.36 -8.32 -0.11
N PRO A 166 13.02 -7.63 -1.22
CA PRO A 166 14.00 -7.29 -2.26
C PRO A 166 15.12 -6.38 -1.73
N VAL A 167 14.76 -5.43 -0.88
CA VAL A 167 15.67 -4.47 -0.25
C VAL A 167 16.62 -5.19 0.72
N PHE A 168 16.08 -6.08 1.54
CA PHE A 168 16.86 -6.86 2.49
C PHE A 168 17.82 -7.81 1.78
N ASN A 169 17.35 -8.53 0.76
CA ASN A 169 18.20 -9.42 -0.05
C ASN A 169 19.36 -8.65 -0.71
N TRP A 170 19.08 -7.44 -1.23
CA TRP A 170 20.13 -6.58 -1.77
C TRP A 170 21.13 -6.15 -0.72
N TRP A 171 20.66 -5.69 0.44
CA TRP A 171 21.52 -5.26 1.54
C TRP A 171 22.44 -6.39 2.03
N VAL A 172 21.93 -7.62 2.14
CA VAL A 172 22.75 -8.78 2.52
C VAL A 172 23.83 -9.10 1.48
N ARG A 173 23.54 -8.91 0.19
CA ARG A 173 24.49 -9.22 -0.90
C ARG A 173 25.54 -8.14 -1.13
N PHE A 174 25.16 -6.86 -1.00
CA PHE A 174 25.98 -5.72 -1.45
C PHE A 174 26.32 -4.73 -0.33
N GLY A 175 25.75 -4.87 0.87
CA GLY A 175 26.05 -4.03 2.03
C GLY A 175 25.54 -2.58 1.98
N GLY A 176 24.71 -2.23 0.99
CA GLY A 176 24.26 -0.86 0.76
C GLY A 176 22.79 -0.75 0.34
N TRP A 177 22.29 0.48 0.23
CA TRP A 177 20.98 0.79 -0.33
C TRP A 177 21.13 1.19 -1.80
N MET A 178 20.14 0.87 -2.63
CA MET A 178 19.94 1.58 -3.89
C MET A 178 19.14 2.84 -3.60
N ASP A 179 19.82 3.95 -3.39
CA ASP A 179 19.22 5.27 -3.33
C ASP A 179 19.73 6.17 -4.45
N LYS A 180 19.00 7.27 -4.62
CA LYS A 180 19.40 8.43 -5.42
C LYS A 180 20.24 9.35 -4.58
#